data_AF-Q1HEA1-F1
#
_entry.id   AF-Q1HEA1-F1
#
_cell.length_a   1.000
_cell.length_b   1.000
_cell.length_c   1.000
_cell.angle_alpha   90.00
_cell.angle_beta   90.00
_cell.angle_gamma   90.00
#
_symmetry.space_group_name_H-M   'P 1'
#
loop_
_entity.id
_entity.type
_entity.pdbx_description
1 polymer ?
#
loop_
_entity_poly.entity_id
_entity_poly.type
_entity_poly.pdbx_seq_one_letter_code
_entity_poly.pdbx_strand_id
1 'polypeptide(L)'
;NYNLDLKKSDFSTRWQKQRCPVVKSKCRENASPFFFCCFIAVAMGIRFIIMVAIWSAVFLNSLFNQEVQIPLTESYCGPCPKNWICYKNNCYQFFDESKNWYESQASCMSQNASLLKVYSKEDQDLLKL
;
A
#
# COMPACT_ATOMS: atom_id res chain seq x y z
N ASN A 1 -4.18 -60.19 35.40
CA ASN A 1 -3.50 -61.00 34.37
C ASN A 1 -4.18 -60.80 33.04
N TYR A 2 -3.34 -60.55 32.06
CA TYR A 2 -3.55 -59.97 30.73
C TYR A 2 -3.90 -61.03 29.67
N ASN A 3 -4.34 -60.52 28.50
CA ASN A 3 -4.53 -61.12 27.16
C ASN A 3 -6.00 -61.47 26.81
N LEU A 4 -6.65 -60.75 25.88
CA LEU A 4 -6.51 -60.79 24.40
C LEU A 4 -6.45 -62.26 23.92
N ASP A 5 -7.37 -62.79 23.11
CA ASP A 5 -7.86 -62.22 21.86
C ASP A 5 -9.02 -63.08 21.26
N LEU A 6 -9.69 -62.55 20.23
CA LEU A 6 -10.61 -63.19 19.27
C LEU A 6 -12.04 -63.63 19.70
N LYS A 7 -13.04 -62.79 19.34
CA LYS A 7 -13.97 -63.11 18.23
C LYS A 7 -14.72 -61.88 17.72
N LYS A 8 -14.46 -61.56 16.45
CA LYS A 8 -15.14 -60.59 15.59
C LYS A 8 -16.63 -60.94 15.43
N SER A 9 -17.52 -60.00 15.71
CA SER A 9 -18.78 -59.85 14.97
C SER A 9 -19.25 -58.41 15.04
N ASP A 10 -19.64 -57.93 13.87
CA ASP A 10 -19.83 -56.55 13.46
C ASP A 10 -20.83 -55.69 14.26
N PHE A 11 -20.46 -54.41 14.30
CA PHE A 11 -21.30 -53.22 14.08
C PHE A 11 -22.34 -52.80 15.13
N SER A 12 -22.07 -51.62 15.70
CA SER A 12 -23.04 -50.58 16.10
C SER A 12 -23.64 -50.64 17.52
N THR A 13 -23.03 -49.82 18.39
CA THR A 13 -23.69 -48.93 19.37
C THR A 13 -24.80 -49.48 20.28
N ARG A 14 -24.37 -50.00 21.44
CA ARG A 14 -25.08 -49.85 22.73
C ARG A 14 -25.08 -48.37 23.14
N TRP A 15 -26.02 -48.02 24.03
CA TRP A 15 -26.33 -46.72 24.65
C TRP A 15 -27.39 -45.93 23.85
N GLN A 16 -28.61 -45.71 24.34
CA GLN A 16 -29.11 -45.96 25.67
C GLN A 16 -30.64 -45.93 25.63
N LYS A 17 -31.21 -46.87 26.38
CA LYS A 17 -32.62 -46.95 26.73
C LYS A 17 -33.08 -45.64 27.38
N GLN A 18 -34.02 -44.95 26.74
CA GLN A 18 -35.18 -44.42 27.47
C GLN A 18 -36.35 -44.31 26.49
N ARG A 19 -37.36 -45.16 26.67
CA ARG A 19 -38.60 -45.16 25.90
C ARG A 19 -39.63 -44.35 26.69
N CYS A 20 -40.32 -43.42 26.03
CA CYS A 20 -41.67 -42.92 26.37
C CYS A 20 -42.22 -42.08 25.19
N PRO A 21 -43.54 -41.91 25.04
CA PRO A 21 -44.47 -42.75 24.28
C PRO A 21 -44.78 -42.18 22.87
N VAL A 22 -45.38 -43.02 22.03
CA VAL A 22 -45.78 -42.68 20.65
C VAL A 22 -46.83 -41.57 20.65
N VAL A 23 -46.44 -40.36 20.22
CA VAL A 23 -47.37 -39.33 19.75
C VAL A 23 -46.95 -38.94 18.33
N LYS A 24 -47.87 -39.11 17.39
CA LYS A 24 -47.75 -38.68 15.99
C LYS A 24 -47.43 -37.17 15.95
N SER A 25 -46.18 -36.80 15.67
CA SER A 25 -45.87 -35.47 15.18
C SER A 25 -45.13 -35.58 13.86
N LYS A 26 -45.70 -34.92 12.86
CA LYS A 26 -45.34 -34.92 11.46
C LYS A 26 -43.89 -34.44 11.33
N CYS A 27 -42.99 -35.29 10.81
CA CYS A 27 -41.64 -34.85 10.48
C CYS A 27 -41.74 -33.73 9.44
N ARG A 28 -41.36 -32.51 9.83
CA ARG A 28 -41.05 -31.43 8.91
C ARG A 28 -39.61 -31.62 8.49
N GLU A 29 -39.37 -31.91 7.22
CA GLU A 29 -38.03 -31.91 6.63
C GLU A 29 -37.43 -30.51 6.80
N ASN A 30 -36.58 -30.35 7.80
CA ASN A 30 -35.73 -29.17 7.92
C ASN A 30 -34.37 -29.57 7.37
N ALA A 31 -33.95 -28.91 6.29
CA ALA A 31 -32.68 -29.17 5.62
C ALA A 31 -31.50 -29.18 6.61
N SER A 32 -30.54 -30.08 6.34
CA SER A 32 -29.45 -30.46 7.24
C SER A 32 -28.68 -29.26 7.85
N PRO A 33 -28.47 -29.22 9.18
CA PRO A 33 -27.72 -28.15 9.85
C PRO A 33 -26.24 -28.06 9.39
N PHE A 34 -25.68 -29.15 8.85
CA PHE A 34 -24.34 -29.15 8.25
C PHE A 34 -24.23 -28.26 7.02
N PHE A 35 -25.29 -28.20 6.21
CA PHE A 35 -25.28 -27.40 4.98
C PHE A 35 -25.25 -25.90 5.32
N PHE A 36 -26.05 -25.50 6.31
CA PHE A 36 -26.09 -24.13 6.80
C PHE A 36 -24.78 -23.69 7.46
N CYS A 37 -24.11 -24.57 8.23
CA CYS A 37 -22.81 -24.25 8.83
C CYS A 37 -21.71 -24.00 7.78
N CYS A 38 -21.64 -24.81 6.72
CA CYS A 38 -20.67 -24.61 5.65
C CYS A 38 -20.90 -23.29 4.91
N PHE A 39 -22.16 -22.94 4.63
CA PHE A 39 -22.46 -21.65 4.00
C PHE A 39 -22.08 -20.46 4.87
N ILE A 40 -22.30 -20.54 6.19
CA ILE A 40 -21.90 -19.48 7.12
C ILE A 40 -20.38 -19.36 7.15
N ALA A 41 -19.64 -20.47 7.24
CA ALA A 41 -18.18 -20.45 7.23
C ALA A 41 -17.61 -19.86 5.92
N VAL A 42 -18.18 -20.25 4.78
CA VAL A 42 -17.81 -19.71 3.45
C VAL A 42 -18.15 -18.22 3.35
N ALA A 43 -19.34 -17.79 3.82
CA ALA A 43 -19.73 -16.39 3.81
C ALA A 43 -18.82 -15.54 4.70
N MET A 44 -18.44 -16.02 5.89
CA MET A 44 -17.52 -15.33 6.79
C MET A 44 -16.12 -15.20 6.17
N GLY A 45 -15.63 -16.25 5.49
CA GLY A 45 -14.38 -16.20 4.74
C GLY A 45 -14.41 -15.20 3.59
N ILE A 46 -15.48 -15.21 2.79
CA ILE A 46 -15.67 -14.25 1.69
C ILE A 46 -15.72 -12.81 2.24
N ARG A 47 -16.43 -12.58 3.34
CA ARG A 47 -16.47 -11.27 4.00
C ARG A 47 -15.10 -10.83 4.46
N PHE A 48 -14.31 -11.71 5.07
CA PHE A 48 -12.95 -11.39 5.49
C PHE A 48 -12.05 -11.04 4.29
N ILE A 49 -12.10 -11.81 3.20
CA ILE A 49 -11.33 -11.53 1.98
C ILE A 49 -11.74 -10.19 1.38
N ILE A 50 -13.04 -9.90 1.28
CA ILE A 50 -13.54 -8.62 0.77
C ILE A 50 -13.08 -7.46 1.67
N MET A 51 -13.14 -7.63 3.00
CA MET A 51 -12.68 -6.59 3.93
C MET A 51 -11.18 -6.33 3.79
N VAL A 52 -10.34 -7.38 3.70
CA VAL A 52 -8.89 -7.25 3.49
C VAL A 52 -8.60 -6.62 2.13
N ALA A 53 -9.30 -7.01 1.06
CA ALA A 53 -9.13 -6.44 -0.27
C ALA A 53 -9.50 -4.95 -0.31
N ILE A 54 -10.65 -4.57 0.26
CA ILE A 54 -11.08 -3.17 0.35
C ILE A 54 -10.09 -2.38 1.21
N TRP A 55 -9.67 -2.90 2.37
CA TRP A 55 -8.68 -2.23 3.22
C TRP A 55 -7.34 -2.08 2.52
N SER A 56 -6.87 -3.10 1.79
CA SER A 56 -5.64 -3.04 1.00
C SER A 56 -5.75 -2.03 -0.14
N ALA A 57 -6.89 -1.97 -0.84
CA ALA A 57 -7.11 -1.00 -1.90
C ALA A 57 -7.22 0.42 -1.36
N VAL A 58 -7.89 0.63 -0.22
CA VAL A 58 -7.96 1.93 0.48
C VAL A 58 -6.59 2.33 1.01
N PHE A 59 -5.81 1.38 1.54
CA PHE A 59 -4.44 1.60 2.01
C PHE A 59 -3.49 1.90 0.85
N LEU A 60 -3.59 1.19 -0.27
CA LEU A 60 -2.85 1.47 -1.51
C LEU A 60 -3.27 2.81 -2.13
N ASN A 61 -4.56 3.15 -2.11
CA ASN A 61 -5.04 4.48 -2.50
C ASN A 61 -4.52 5.56 -1.54
N SER A 62 -4.37 5.27 -0.25
CA SER A 62 -3.75 6.18 0.72
C SER A 62 -2.23 6.30 0.51
N LEU A 63 -1.56 5.23 0.08
CA LEU A 63 -0.15 5.20 -0.34
C LEU A 63 0.08 5.81 -1.73
N PHE A 64 -0.98 6.04 -2.52
CA PHE A 64 -0.93 6.70 -3.82
C PHE A 64 -1.38 8.17 -3.74
N ASN A 65 -2.26 8.49 -2.78
CA ASN A 65 -2.64 9.86 -2.40
C ASN A 65 -1.58 10.52 -1.53
N GLN A 66 -0.81 9.74 -0.79
CA GLN A 66 0.53 10.18 -0.42
C GLN A 66 1.36 9.89 -1.65
N GLU A 67 1.66 10.95 -2.40
CA GLU A 67 2.62 10.93 -3.51
C GLU A 67 3.73 9.92 -3.19
N VAL A 68 4.21 9.21 -4.20
CA VAL A 68 5.62 8.83 -4.15
C VAL A 68 6.35 10.17 -4.01
N GLN A 69 6.60 10.56 -2.77
CA GLN A 69 7.59 11.54 -2.38
C GLN A 69 8.90 10.82 -2.71
N ILE A 70 9.19 10.70 -4.01
CA ILE A 70 10.54 10.94 -4.50
C ILE A 70 10.91 12.20 -3.74
N PRO A 71 11.93 12.17 -2.89
CA PRO A 71 12.26 13.32 -2.08
C PRO A 71 12.20 14.54 -2.99
N LEU A 72 11.35 15.51 -2.68
CA LEU A 72 11.28 16.81 -3.35
C LEU A 72 12.55 17.62 -2.96
N THR A 73 13.69 16.94 -2.97
CA THR A 73 15.05 17.36 -2.71
C THR A 73 15.99 16.74 -3.74
N GLU A 74 15.51 15.92 -4.69
CA GLU A 74 16.21 15.71 -5.95
C GLU A 74 15.59 16.63 -6.99
N SER A 75 16.06 17.88 -7.02
CA SER A 75 15.94 18.68 -8.23
C SER A 75 16.59 17.90 -9.37
N TYR A 76 15.78 17.28 -10.23
CA TYR A 76 16.28 16.62 -11.42
C TYR A 76 16.65 17.70 -12.43
N CYS A 77 17.87 18.23 -12.32
CA CYS A 77 18.49 18.82 -13.49
C CYS A 77 19.00 17.68 -14.35
N GLY A 78 18.88 17.82 -15.66
CA GLY A 78 19.72 17.04 -16.56
C GLY A 78 21.22 17.30 -16.31
N PRO A 79 22.10 16.94 -17.25
CA PRO A 79 23.52 17.25 -17.11
C PRO A 79 23.75 18.76 -17.08
N CYS A 80 23.96 19.33 -15.88
CA CYS A 80 24.45 20.71 -15.75
C CYS A 80 25.92 20.78 -16.18
N PRO A 81 26.38 21.93 -16.71
CA PRO A 81 27.80 22.11 -17.00
C PRO A 81 28.66 22.01 -15.74
N LYS A 82 29.96 21.75 -15.92
CA LYS A 82 30.90 21.60 -14.80
C LYS A 82 30.94 22.88 -13.96
N ASN A 83 30.90 22.73 -12.63
CA ASN A 83 30.88 23.81 -11.63
C ASN A 83 29.57 24.63 -11.58
N TRP A 84 28.46 24.05 -12.06
CA TRP A 84 27.12 24.64 -11.93
C TRP A 84 26.34 23.93 -10.83
N ILE A 85 25.54 24.69 -10.09
CA ILE A 85 24.63 24.22 -9.05
C ILE A 85 23.29 23.91 -9.70
N CYS A 86 22.79 22.70 -9.50
CA CYS A 86 21.43 22.35 -9.86
C CYS A 86 20.47 22.79 -8.74
N TYR A 87 19.42 23.54 -9.10
CA TYR A 87 18.34 23.87 -8.19
C TYR A 87 17.02 23.97 -8.96
N LYS A 88 15.96 23.28 -8.49
CA LYS A 88 14.62 23.29 -9.09
C LYS A 88 14.61 23.17 -10.63
N ASN A 89 15.33 22.18 -11.15
CA ASN A 89 15.44 21.84 -12.59
C ASN A 89 16.17 22.89 -13.45
N ASN A 90 16.82 23.88 -12.83
CA ASN A 90 17.66 24.85 -13.51
C ASN A 90 19.11 24.74 -13.03
N CYS A 91 20.05 25.07 -13.91
CA CYS A 91 21.47 25.15 -13.57
C CYS A 91 21.86 26.60 -13.33
N TYR A 92 22.58 26.86 -12.24
CA TYR A 92 23.04 28.19 -11.84
C TYR A 92 24.54 28.19 -11.61
N GLN A 93 25.20 29.32 -11.89
CA GLN A 93 26.61 29.50 -11.60
C GLN A 93 26.79 30.83 -10.88
N PHE A 94 27.56 30.78 -9.79
CA PHE A 94 27.99 31.96 -9.03
C PHE A 94 29.43 32.29 -9.40
N PHE A 95 29.72 33.57 -9.50
CA PHE A 95 31.06 34.10 -9.74
C PHE A 95 31.48 34.89 -8.51
N ASP A 96 32.68 34.65 -8.00
CA ASP A 96 33.24 35.43 -6.88
C ASP A 96 33.68 36.84 -7.31
N GLU A 97 33.78 37.08 -8.63
CA GLU A 97 34.18 38.35 -9.22
C GLU A 97 33.02 39.35 -9.24
N SER A 98 33.26 40.55 -8.71
CA SER A 98 32.31 41.66 -8.83
C SER A 98 32.41 42.30 -10.22
N LYS A 99 31.31 42.26 -10.97
CA LYS A 99 31.17 42.93 -12.27
C LYS A 99 30.02 43.93 -12.22
N ASN A 100 30.06 44.94 -13.09
CA ASN A 100 28.86 45.75 -13.29
C ASN A 100 27.75 44.91 -13.97
N TRP A 101 26.52 45.41 -13.98
CA TRP A 101 25.37 44.67 -14.49
C TRP A 101 25.55 44.23 -15.96
N TYR A 102 26.10 45.13 -16.80
CA TYR A 102 26.23 44.90 -18.23
C TYR A 102 27.30 43.84 -18.54
N GLU A 103 28.44 43.92 -17.84
CA GLU A 103 29.52 42.93 -17.91
C GLU A 103 29.06 41.56 -17.40
N SER A 104 28.31 41.52 -16.29
CA SER A 104 27.75 40.28 -15.75
C SER A 104 26.81 39.63 -16.76
N GLN A 105 25.94 40.42 -17.39
CA GLN A 105 25.01 39.93 -18.40
C GLN A 105 25.75 39.35 -19.61
N ALA A 106 26.77 40.07 -20.12
CA ALA A 106 27.59 39.58 -21.22
C ALA A 106 28.35 38.29 -20.87
N SER A 107 28.85 38.17 -19.64
CA SER A 107 29.55 36.98 -19.14
C SER A 107 28.64 35.75 -18.98
N CYS A 108 27.36 35.95 -18.65
CA CYS A 108 26.38 34.85 -18.65
C CYS A 108 26.04 34.43 -20.08
N MET A 109 25.85 35.39 -20.98
CA MET A 109 25.52 35.11 -22.38
C MET A 109 26.64 34.33 -23.10
N SER A 110 27.92 34.62 -22.80
CA SER A 110 29.04 33.87 -23.38
C SER A 110 29.07 32.39 -23.00
N GLN A 111 28.35 32.01 -21.93
CA GLN A 111 28.18 30.64 -21.46
C GLN A 111 26.82 30.04 -21.84
N ASN A 112 26.12 30.63 -22.81
CA ASN A 112 24.76 30.26 -23.23
C ASN A 112 23.73 30.29 -22.08
N ALA A 113 23.92 31.22 -21.13
CA ALA A 113 23.03 31.41 -20.00
C ALA A 113 22.54 32.85 -19.90
N SER A 114 21.61 33.07 -18.97
CA SER A 114 21.07 34.39 -18.68
C SER A 114 21.43 34.81 -17.26
N LEU A 115 21.66 36.11 -17.07
CA LEU A 115 21.83 36.67 -15.74
C LEU A 115 20.57 36.43 -14.91
N LEU A 116 20.73 35.93 -13.69
CA LEU A 116 19.61 35.66 -12.78
C LEU A 116 18.83 36.94 -12.53
N LYS A 117 17.51 36.86 -12.70
CA LYS A 117 16.59 37.93 -12.35
C LYS A 117 15.78 37.47 -11.14
N VAL A 118 15.78 38.29 -10.09
CA VAL A 118 15.11 37.96 -8.83
C VAL A 118 13.73 38.60 -8.83
N TYR A 119 12.70 37.80 -9.05
CA TYR A 119 11.31 38.26 -9.00
C TYR A 119 10.47 37.51 -7.96
N SER A 120 10.91 36.32 -7.58
CA SER A 120 10.18 35.38 -6.74
C SER A 120 10.91 35.11 -5.42
N LYS A 121 10.20 34.54 -4.44
CA LYS A 121 10.84 34.08 -3.19
C LYS A 121 11.80 32.93 -3.46
N GLU A 122 11.46 32.10 -4.44
CA GLU A 122 12.27 30.99 -4.90
C GLU A 122 13.64 31.45 -5.42
N ASP A 123 13.69 32.56 -6.15
CA ASP A 123 14.95 33.17 -6.61
C ASP A 123 15.78 33.72 -5.44
N GLN A 124 15.13 34.25 -4.40
CA GLN A 124 15.81 34.74 -3.19
C GLN A 124 16.38 33.61 -2.34
N ASP A 125 15.69 32.48 -2.29
CA ASP A 125 16.17 31.31 -1.56
C ASP A 125 17.39 30.69 -2.23
N LEU A 126 17.51 30.78 -3.55
CA LEU A 126 18.74 30.41 -4.27
C LEU A 126 19.96 31.22 -3.82
N LEU A 127 19.80 32.50 -3.52
CA LEU A 127 20.90 33.36 -3.06
C LEU A 127 21.41 33.02 -1.65
N LYS A 128 20.70 32.17 -0.92
CA LYS A 128 21.07 31.72 0.43
C LYS A 128 21.79 30.36 0.43
N LEU A 129 21.88 29.67 -0.71
CA LEU A 129 22.67 28.44 -0.86
C LEU A 129 24.16 28.76 -0.70
#